data_AF-A0A385BU45-F1
#
_entry.id   AF-A0A385BU45-F1
#
_cell.length_a   1.000
_cell.length_b   1.000
_cell.length_c   1.000
_cell.angle_alpha   90.00
_cell.angle_beta   90.00
_cell.angle_gamma   90.00
#
_symmetry.space_group_name_H-M   'P 1'
#
loop_
_entity.id
_entity.type
_entity.pdbx_description
1 polymer ?
#
loop_
_entity_poly.entity_id
_entity_poly.type
_entity_poly.pdbx_seq_one_letter_code
_entity_poly.pdbx_strand_id
1 'polypeptide(L)'
;MNKFKFEKLIIWQKAMDFGEIIDQVSMNFPDREKFNLASQICRAADSIALNITEGSIGQSNPEQKRFIGYSIRSLAEVVTCLFKAKRRNYIAENEFIKLYEEAYHLINMMSAFRKNIK
;
A
#
# COMPACT_ATOMS: atom_id res chain seq x y z
N MET A 1 -3.43 14.53 15.78
CA MET A 1 -2.23 15.38 15.95
C MET A 1 -1.50 15.32 14.61
N ASN A 2 -1.53 16.39 13.79
CA ASN A 2 -0.89 16.39 12.46
C ASN A 2 0.22 17.46 12.45
N LYS A 3 1.40 17.08 12.95
CA LYS A 3 2.56 17.99 13.04
C LYS A 3 3.36 18.00 11.75
N PHE A 4 3.34 16.92 10.99
CA PHE A 4 4.04 16.83 9.71
C PHE A 4 3.06 17.03 8.54
N LYS A 5 3.52 17.70 7.47
CA LYS A 5 2.64 18.06 6.33
C LYS A 5 2.01 16.84 5.65
N PHE A 6 2.76 15.75 5.52
CA PHE A 6 2.30 14.52 4.86
C PHE A 6 1.16 13.82 5.62
N GLU A 7 1.07 13.99 6.94
CA GLU A 7 0.00 13.41 7.78
C GLU A 7 -1.39 13.95 7.41
N LYS A 8 -1.45 15.09 6.69
CA LYS A 8 -2.69 15.67 6.18
C LYS A 8 -3.15 15.07 4.86
N LEU A 9 -2.32 14.28 4.19
CA LEU A 9 -2.68 13.66 2.91
C LEU A 9 -3.61 12.47 3.17
N ILE A 10 -4.81 12.51 2.60
CA ILE A 10 -5.79 11.41 2.74
C ILE A 10 -5.21 10.09 2.19
N ILE A 11 -4.43 10.16 1.10
CA ILE A 11 -3.74 8.98 0.54
C ILE A 11 -2.72 8.38 1.52
N TRP A 12 -2.09 9.20 2.35
CA TRP A 12 -1.15 8.71 3.37
C TRP A 12 -1.92 8.03 4.50
N GLN A 13 -2.99 8.67 5.01
CA GLN A 13 -3.83 8.10 6.06
C GLN A 13 -4.40 6.74 5.66
N LYS A 14 -4.96 6.65 4.44
CA LYS A 14 -5.46 5.38 3.91
C LYS A 14 -4.37 4.34 3.66
N ALA A 15 -3.17 4.76 3.25
CA ALA A 15 -2.04 3.84 3.12
C ALA A 15 -1.59 3.29 4.48
N MET A 16 -1.59 4.09 5.54
CA MET A 16 -1.32 3.64 6.90
C MET A 16 -2.34 2.58 7.35
N ASP A 17 -3.63 2.89 7.23
CA ASP A 17 -4.70 1.96 7.63
C ASP A 17 -4.63 0.65 6.82
N PHE A 18 -4.37 0.75 5.51
CA PHE A 18 -4.25 -0.41 4.63
C PHE A 18 -3.02 -1.27 4.96
N GLY A 19 -1.90 -0.66 5.36
CA GLY A 19 -0.71 -1.37 5.83
C GLY A 19 -1.01 -2.29 7.01
N GLU A 20 -1.68 -1.76 8.04
CA GLU A 20 -2.06 -2.53 9.23
C GLU A 20 -3.05 -3.65 8.91
N ILE A 21 -4.00 -3.41 8.01
CA ILE A 21 -4.92 -4.47 7.54
C ILE A 21 -4.14 -5.60 6.88
N ILE A 22 -3.17 -5.27 6.01
CA ILE A 22 -2.33 -6.26 5.34
C ILE A 22 -1.44 -7.02 6.32
N ASP A 23 -0.86 -6.33 7.32
CA ASP A 23 -0.06 -6.97 8.36
C ASP A 23 -0.88 -8.04 9.11
N GLN A 24 -2.08 -7.69 9.55
CA GLN A 24 -2.98 -8.64 10.22
C GLN A 24 -3.37 -9.83 9.33
N VAL A 25 -3.68 -9.58 8.06
CA VAL A 25 -3.97 -10.65 7.09
C VAL A 25 -2.77 -11.59 6.91
N SER A 26 -1.55 -11.04 6.89
CA SER A 26 -0.32 -11.82 6.71
C SER A 26 -0.07 -12.81 7.86
N MET A 27 -0.57 -12.51 9.07
CA MET A 27 -0.44 -13.40 10.23
C MET A 27 -1.20 -14.72 10.07
N ASN A 28 -2.20 -14.78 9.18
CA ASN A 28 -2.94 -15.99 8.87
C ASN A 28 -2.19 -16.93 7.90
N PHE A 29 -1.05 -16.50 7.35
CA PHE A 29 -0.31 -17.32 6.41
C PHE A 29 0.46 -18.43 7.15
N PRO A 30 0.68 -19.61 6.52
CA PRO A 30 1.44 -20.69 7.16
C PRO A 30 2.89 -20.26 7.47
N ASP A 31 3.50 -20.82 8.52
CA ASP A 31 4.86 -20.46 8.97
C ASP A 31 5.93 -20.45 7.86
N ARG A 32 5.80 -21.33 6.87
CA ARG A 32 6.72 -21.37 5.71
C ARG A 32 6.74 -20.08 4.88
N GLU A 33 5.71 -19.24 5.01
CA GLU A 33 5.57 -17.97 4.30
C GLU A 33 6.10 -16.77 5.10
N LYS A 34 6.49 -16.97 6.37
CA LYS A 34 6.96 -15.90 7.26
C LYS A 34 8.03 -15.03 6.64
N PHE A 35 9.03 -15.66 5.99
CA PHE A 35 10.12 -14.95 5.31
C PHE A 35 9.91 -14.82 3.79
N ASN A 36 8.75 -15.25 3.28
CA ASN A 36 8.41 -15.26 1.86
C ASN A 36 7.22 -14.33 1.60
N LEU A 37 6.00 -14.87 1.39
CA LEU A 37 4.85 -14.06 1.01
C LEU A 37 4.42 -13.07 2.11
N ALA A 38 4.49 -13.46 3.39
CA ALA A 38 4.14 -12.58 4.50
C ALA A 38 5.10 -11.39 4.60
N SER A 39 6.41 -11.64 4.64
CA SER A 39 7.41 -10.55 4.65
C SER A 39 7.38 -9.68 3.39
N GLN A 40 7.02 -10.25 2.23
CA GLN A 40 6.91 -9.49 0.99
C GLN A 40 5.69 -8.58 0.99
N ILE A 41 4.52 -9.08 1.39
CA ILE A 41 3.29 -8.29 1.35
C ILE A 41 3.31 -7.16 2.39
N CYS A 42 3.83 -7.39 3.61
CA CYS A 42 3.95 -6.34 4.62
C CYS A 42 4.89 -5.23 4.18
N ARG A 43 6.11 -5.58 3.71
CA ARG A 43 7.07 -4.57 3.22
C ARG A 43 6.52 -3.77 2.05
N ALA A 44 5.80 -4.42 1.13
CA ALA A 44 5.18 -3.73 0.01
C ALA A 44 4.07 -2.77 0.48
N ALA A 45 3.25 -3.18 1.46
CA ALA A 45 2.19 -2.34 2.00
C ALA A 45 2.75 -1.13 2.77
N ASP A 46 3.71 -1.34 3.67
CA ASP A 46 4.39 -0.26 4.42
C ASP A 46 5.08 0.72 3.48
N SER A 47 5.67 0.21 2.39
CA SER A 47 6.35 1.01 1.38
C SER A 47 5.41 2.02 0.70
N ILE A 48 4.09 1.79 0.68
CA ILE A 48 3.14 2.75 0.10
C ILE A 48 3.17 4.06 0.91
N ALA A 49 2.99 3.99 2.23
CA ALA A 49 2.99 5.17 3.09
C ALA A 49 4.38 5.81 3.18
N LEU A 50 5.45 5.00 3.26
CA LEU A 50 6.83 5.47 3.27
C LEU A 50 7.17 6.30 2.03
N ASN A 51 6.83 5.81 0.84
CA ASN A 51 7.05 6.56 -0.40
C ASN A 51 6.22 7.85 -0.47
N ILE A 52 4.98 7.86 0.04
CA ILE A 52 4.17 9.09 0.12
C ILE A 52 4.87 10.13 1.02
N THR A 53 5.41 9.69 2.16
CA THR A 53 6.18 10.54 3.07
C THR A 53 7.43 11.08 2.39
N GLU A 54 8.25 10.24 1.77
CA GLU A 54 9.47 10.64 1.05
C GLU A 54 9.19 11.65 -0.07
N GLY A 55 8.13 11.43 -0.85
CA GLY A 55 7.70 12.39 -1.87
C GLY A 55 7.22 13.72 -1.32
N SER A 56 6.67 13.73 -0.10
CA SER A 56 6.10 14.92 0.54
C SER A 56 7.12 15.78 1.29
N ILE A 57 8.30 15.22 1.59
CA ILE A 57 9.45 15.96 2.14
C ILE A 57 10.38 16.49 1.04
N GLY A 58 10.31 15.91 -0.17
CA GLY A 58 11.08 16.35 -1.34
C GLY A 58 10.79 17.79 -1.75
N GLN A 59 11.80 18.48 -2.28
CA GLN A 59 11.72 19.93 -2.54
C GLN A 59 11.07 20.29 -3.88
N SER A 60 10.68 19.31 -4.70
CA SER A 60 10.14 19.56 -6.05
C SER A 60 8.94 18.71 -6.46
N ASN A 61 8.07 19.29 -7.27
CA ASN A 61 6.89 18.62 -7.81
C ASN A 61 7.21 17.38 -8.68
N PRO A 62 8.24 17.37 -9.54
CA PRO A 62 8.64 16.16 -10.28
C PRO A 62 9.07 15.02 -9.35
N GLU A 63 9.78 15.34 -8.26
CA GLU A 63 10.19 14.36 -7.26
C GLU A 63 8.99 13.76 -6.53
N GLN A 64 8.06 14.61 -6.07
CA GLN A 64 6.82 14.13 -5.46
C GLN A 64 6.03 13.22 -6.42
N LYS A 65 5.89 13.60 -7.70
CA LYS A 65 5.25 12.75 -8.73
C LYS A 65 5.94 11.40 -8.89
N ARG A 66 7.28 11.35 -8.79
CA ARG A 66 8.06 10.11 -8.89
C ARG A 66 7.78 9.19 -7.70
N PHE A 67 7.82 9.72 -6.48
CA PHE A 67 7.58 8.95 -5.25
C PHE A 67 6.13 8.45 -5.12
N ILE A 68 5.14 9.24 -5.54
CA ILE A 68 3.76 8.72 -5.64
C ILE A 68 3.68 7.59 -6.68
N GLY A 69 4.45 7.67 -7.77
CA GLY A 69 4.60 6.56 -8.70
C GLY A 69 5.19 5.30 -8.05
N TYR A 70 6.13 5.45 -7.13
CA TYR A 70 6.67 4.32 -6.36
C TYR A 70 5.64 3.72 -5.42
N SER A 71 4.85 4.55 -4.74
CA SER A 71 3.73 4.13 -3.90
C SER A 71 2.72 3.28 -4.68
N ILE A 72 2.38 3.69 -5.92
CA ILE A 72 1.52 2.93 -6.84
C ILE A 72 2.12 1.57 -7.21
N ARG A 73 3.44 1.51 -7.47
CA ARG A 73 4.13 0.24 -7.77
C ARG A 73 4.10 -0.71 -6.56
N SER A 74 4.36 -0.20 -5.35
CA SER A 74 4.31 -1.00 -4.13
C SER A 74 2.89 -1.56 -3.90
N LEU A 75 1.84 -0.77 -4.14
CA LEU A 75 0.46 -1.27 -4.06
C LEU A 75 0.15 -2.36 -5.10
N ALA A 76 0.70 -2.27 -6.32
CA ALA A 76 0.56 -3.34 -7.31
C ALA A 76 1.27 -4.65 -6.87
N GLU A 77 2.37 -4.55 -6.12
CA GLU A 77 3.01 -5.71 -5.50
C GLU A 77 2.12 -6.34 -4.42
N VAL A 78 1.45 -5.52 -3.58
CA VAL A 78 0.46 -6.01 -2.61
C VAL A 78 -0.66 -6.76 -3.31
N VAL A 79 -1.26 -6.19 -4.36
CA VAL A 79 -2.32 -6.84 -5.16
C VAL A 79 -1.84 -8.20 -5.70
N THR A 80 -0.62 -8.25 -6.22
CA THR A 80 -0.01 -9.50 -6.71
C THR A 80 0.13 -10.53 -5.58
N CYS A 81 0.53 -10.11 -4.38
CA CYS A 81 0.63 -10.98 -3.22
C CYS A 81 -0.74 -11.47 -2.74
N LEU A 82 -1.78 -10.63 -2.76
CA LEU A 82 -3.17 -11.03 -2.45
C LEU A 82 -3.66 -12.13 -3.40
N PHE A 83 -3.40 -12.01 -4.71
CA PHE A 83 -3.72 -13.08 -5.67
C PHE A 83 -2.97 -14.37 -5.37
N LYS A 84 -1.68 -14.30 -4.98
CA LYS A 84 -0.92 -15.48 -4.55
C LYS A 84 -1.51 -16.11 -3.30
N ALA A 85 -1.85 -15.31 -2.29
CA ALA A 85 -2.45 -15.77 -1.04
C ALA A 85 -3.79 -16.49 -1.31
N LYS A 86 -4.66 -15.89 -2.12
CA LYS A 86 -5.92 -16.50 -2.57
C LYS A 86 -5.70 -17.83 -3.30
N ARG A 87 -4.80 -17.87 -4.31
CA ARG A 87 -4.51 -19.10 -5.07
C ARG A 87 -3.93 -20.23 -4.21
N ARG A 88 -3.28 -19.88 -3.09
CA ARG A 88 -2.73 -20.83 -2.12
C ARG A 88 -3.73 -21.16 -0.99
N ASN A 89 -4.95 -20.61 -1.04
CA ASN A 89 -6.00 -20.74 -0.04
C ASN A 89 -5.58 -20.25 1.36
N TYR A 90 -4.77 -19.18 1.44
CA TYR A 90 -4.39 -18.57 2.73
C TYR A 90 -5.38 -17.51 3.21
N ILE A 91 -6.20 -16.99 2.29
CA ILE A 91 -7.29 -16.04 2.57
C ILE A 91 -8.55 -16.52 1.87
N ALA A 92 -9.69 -16.21 2.46
CA ALA A 92 -10.98 -16.55 1.89
C ALA A 92 -11.35 -15.62 0.72
N GLU A 93 -12.24 -16.06 -0.17
CA GLU A 93 -12.66 -15.29 -1.35
C GLU A 93 -13.24 -13.92 -0.98
N ASN A 94 -14.08 -13.86 0.05
CA ASN A 94 -14.70 -12.64 0.54
C ASN A 94 -13.68 -11.66 1.12
N GLU A 95 -12.64 -12.16 1.80
CA GLU A 95 -11.53 -11.35 2.32
C GLU A 95 -10.69 -10.79 1.16
N PHE A 96 -10.35 -11.63 0.18
CA PHE A 96 -9.66 -11.20 -1.03
C PHE A 96 -10.41 -10.08 -1.75
N ILE A 97 -11.72 -10.22 -1.98
CA ILE A 97 -12.53 -9.21 -2.68
C ILE A 97 -12.48 -7.87 -1.93
N LYS A 98 -12.63 -7.88 -0.59
CA LYS A 98 -12.55 -6.66 0.22
C LYS A 98 -11.19 -5.98 0.08
N LEU A 99 -10.10 -6.74 0.24
CA LEU A 99 -8.74 -6.20 0.17
C LEU A 99 -8.41 -5.68 -1.24
N TYR A 100 -8.92 -6.36 -2.27
CA TYR A 100 -8.75 -5.94 -3.66
C TYR A 100 -9.47 -4.63 -3.98
N GLU A 101 -10.71 -4.46 -3.49
CA GLU A 101 -11.46 -3.21 -3.65
C GLU A 101 -10.80 -2.04 -2.91
N GLU A 102 -10.32 -2.26 -1.68
CA GLU A 102 -9.55 -1.24 -0.93
C GLU A 102 -8.28 -0.83 -1.68
N ALA A 103 -7.53 -1.81 -2.21
CA ALA A 103 -6.37 -1.53 -3.05
C ALA A 103 -6.75 -0.76 -4.32
N TYR A 104 -7.88 -1.10 -4.96
CA TYR A 104 -8.37 -0.40 -6.14
C TYR A 104 -8.80 1.06 -5.83
N HIS A 105 -9.40 1.31 -4.68
CA HIS A 105 -9.69 2.67 -4.25
C HIS A 105 -8.40 3.46 -3.98
N LEU A 106 -7.44 2.87 -3.27
CA LEU A 106 -6.19 3.54 -2.92
C LEU A 106 -5.35 3.87 -4.17
N ILE A 107 -5.25 2.96 -5.15
CA ILE A 107 -4.50 3.23 -6.40
C ILE A 107 -5.12 4.37 -7.21
N ASN A 108 -6.45 4.47 -7.23
CA ASN A 108 -7.17 5.54 -7.91
C ASN A 108 -6.95 6.89 -7.22
N MET A 109 -6.99 6.93 -5.88
CA MET A 109 -6.70 8.14 -5.11
C MET A 109 -5.27 8.62 -5.32
N MET A 110 -4.29 7.71 -5.27
CA MET A 110 -2.88 8.04 -5.54
C MET A 110 -2.66 8.51 -6.99
N SER A 111 -3.32 7.88 -7.96
CA SER A 111 -3.23 8.28 -9.37
C SER A 111 -3.81 9.68 -9.62
N ALA A 112 -4.97 9.97 -9.01
CA ALA A 112 -5.58 11.30 -9.07
C ALA A 112 -4.71 12.36 -8.40
N PHE A 113 -4.16 12.06 -7.21
CA PHE A 113 -3.23 12.95 -6.52
C PHE A 113 -1.99 13.23 -7.38
N ARG A 114 -1.35 12.19 -7.92
CA ARG A 114 -0.16 12.28 -8.78
C ARG A 114 -0.38 13.18 -10.00
N LYS A 115 -1.56 13.09 -10.62
CA LYS A 115 -1.94 13.90 -11.78
C LYS A 115 -2.09 15.39 -11.43
N ASN A 116 -2.54 15.70 -10.20
CA ASN A 116 -2.82 17.07 -9.75
C ASN A 116 -1.62 17.81 -9.14
N ILE A 117 -0.49 17.13 -8.91
CA ILE A 117 0.77 17.79 -8.60
C ILE A 117 1.14 18.66 -9.82
N LYS A 118 1.44 19.95 -9.63
CA LYS A 118 1.73 20.88 -10.73
C LYS A 118 3.10 20.61 -11.33
#